data_AF-A0A975R158-F1
#
_entry.id   AF-A0A975R158-F1
#
_cell.length_a   1.000
_cell.length_b   1.000
_cell.length_c   1.000
_cell.angle_alpha   90.00
_cell.angle_beta   90.00
_cell.angle_gamma   90.00
#
_symmetry.space_group_name_H-M   'P 1'
#
loop_
_entity.id
_entity.type
_entity.pdbx_description
1 polymer ?
#
loop_
_entity_poly.entity_id
_entity_poly.type
_entity_poly.pdbx_seq_one_letter_code
_entity_poly.pdbx_strand_id
1 'polypeptide(L)'
;MRRSPTNRRARGQQADAHTEVTAAVIIGCGLTGLAVASELSRQGVESVVLNGLECDGASSLQPAPDPGSLPERTELLRLLRGYAAGHELDIRRGTAARGLDLMRGTGIPAPVSRGLKWAINTKEGVLLADTVVLTGCGQPQLARLIRSLGFASAPQPRSALRGAGLYLVGAGEAISAPTRELVRQAKRAAQDISARNAAHLSSPRLRTFTA
;
A
#
# COMPACT_ATOMS: atom_id res chain seq x y z
N MET A 1 -22.07 54.16 -3.69
CA MET A 1 -22.34 52.86 -4.33
C MET A 1 -21.14 51.94 -4.13
N ARG A 2 -21.43 50.69 -3.75
CA ARG A 2 -20.54 49.75 -3.06
C ARG A 2 -19.46 49.17 -3.99
N ARG A 3 -18.22 49.14 -3.48
CA ARG A 3 -17.07 48.43 -4.04
C ARG A 3 -17.33 46.93 -4.02
N SER A 4 -17.19 46.27 -5.17
CA SER A 4 -17.19 44.81 -5.30
C SER A 4 -15.93 44.23 -4.64
N PRO A 5 -16.05 43.34 -3.63
CA PRO A 5 -14.89 42.70 -3.06
C PRO A 5 -14.47 41.50 -3.94
N THR A 6 -13.32 41.70 -4.56
CA THR A 6 -12.30 40.73 -4.96
C THR A 6 -12.50 39.28 -4.49
N ASN A 7 -12.57 38.39 -5.49
CA ASN A 7 -12.47 36.94 -5.41
C ASN A 7 -11.09 36.51 -4.87
N ARG A 8 -10.92 36.59 -3.54
CA ARG A 8 -9.68 36.26 -2.81
C ARG A 8 -9.88 35.03 -1.91
N ARG A 9 -10.52 33.98 -2.44
CA ARG A 9 -10.77 32.70 -1.72
C ARG A 9 -10.46 31.45 -2.54
N ALA A 10 -9.51 31.51 -3.48
CA ALA A 10 -9.05 30.34 -4.23
C ALA A 10 -7.52 30.17 -4.26
N ARG A 11 -6.81 30.69 -3.24
CA ARG A 11 -5.35 30.55 -3.07
C ARG A 11 -4.93 30.39 -1.60
N GLY A 12 -5.73 29.67 -0.83
CA GLY A 12 -5.35 29.21 0.51
C GLY A 12 -5.55 27.71 0.57
N GLN A 13 -4.50 26.98 0.97
CA GLN A 13 -4.43 25.51 1.14
C GLN A 13 -4.02 24.68 -0.10
N GLN A 14 -3.02 25.14 -0.83
CA GLN A 14 -1.95 24.22 -1.22
C GLN A 14 -0.89 24.36 -0.13
N ALA A 15 -1.13 23.73 1.02
CA ALA A 15 -0.04 23.42 1.92
C ALA A 15 0.88 22.48 1.15
N ASP A 16 2.19 22.75 1.12
CA ASP A 16 3.19 21.89 0.49
C ASP A 16 2.88 20.44 0.82
N ALA A 17 2.32 19.70 -0.13
CA ALA A 17 1.94 18.32 0.09
C ALA A 17 3.24 17.55 0.26
N HIS A 18 3.54 17.14 1.49
CA HIS A 18 4.75 16.39 1.81
C HIS A 18 4.72 15.11 0.97
N THR A 19 5.61 15.05 -0.02
CA THR A 19 5.72 13.91 -0.93
C THR A 19 6.89 13.08 -0.47
N GLU A 20 6.61 11.86 -0.05
CA GLU A 20 7.61 10.90 0.38
C GLU A 20 7.65 9.74 -0.62
N VAL A 21 8.84 9.18 -0.83
CA VAL A 21 9.02 8.05 -1.76
C VAL A 21 9.55 6.86 -1.00
N THR A 22 8.92 5.70 -1.19
CA THR A 22 9.34 4.42 -0.60
C THR A 22 9.22 3.30 -1.64
N ALA A 23 9.82 2.14 -1.39
CA ALA A 23 9.72 1.01 -2.31
C ALA A 23 8.33 0.32 -2.25
N ALA A 24 7.77 0.20 -1.05
CA ALA A 24 6.49 -0.47 -0.83
C ALA A 24 5.60 0.24 0.20
N VAL A 25 4.30 0.28 -0.05
CA VAL A 25 3.29 0.70 0.95
C VAL A 25 2.36 -0.46 1.25
N ILE A 26 2.16 -0.74 2.53
CA ILE A 26 1.24 -1.79 3.00
C ILE A 26 0.03 -1.09 3.61
N ILE A 27 -1.17 -1.45 3.16
CA ILE A 27 -2.41 -0.88 3.67
C ILE A 27 -3.08 -1.92 4.57
N GLY A 28 -3.11 -1.60 5.87
CA GLY A 28 -3.63 -2.43 6.96
C GLY A 28 -2.55 -2.72 7.99
N CYS A 29 -2.79 -2.36 9.27
CA CYS A 29 -1.85 -2.63 10.37
C CYS A 29 -2.23 -3.86 11.23
N GLY A 30 -3.03 -4.76 10.67
CA GLY A 30 -3.47 -6.02 11.29
C GLY A 30 -2.44 -7.15 11.13
N LEU A 31 -2.86 -8.39 11.44
CA LEU A 31 -2.00 -9.58 11.38
C LEU A 31 -1.34 -9.78 10.01
N THR A 32 -2.13 -9.71 8.93
CA THR A 32 -1.64 -9.86 7.55
C THR A 32 -0.70 -8.74 7.13
N GLY A 33 -1.04 -7.49 7.46
CA GLY A 33 -0.20 -6.32 7.18
C GLY A 33 1.17 -6.40 7.86
N LEU A 34 1.20 -6.74 9.14
CA LEU A 34 2.46 -6.90 9.87
C LEU A 34 3.25 -8.12 9.38
N ALA A 35 2.59 -9.22 9.01
CA ALA A 35 3.27 -10.37 8.41
C ALA A 35 3.95 -9.98 7.09
N VAL A 36 3.28 -9.22 6.22
CA VAL A 36 3.87 -8.70 4.98
C VAL A 36 5.05 -7.77 5.29
N ALA A 37 4.89 -6.83 6.22
CA ALA A 37 5.95 -5.90 6.60
C ALA A 37 7.19 -6.62 7.12
N SER A 38 7.01 -7.63 7.98
CA SER A 38 8.12 -8.45 8.49
C SER A 38 8.82 -9.22 7.36
N GLU A 39 8.09 -9.81 6.43
CA GLU A 39 8.70 -10.53 5.30
C GLU A 39 9.42 -9.58 4.33
N LEU A 40 8.88 -8.39 4.05
CA LEU A 40 9.57 -7.38 3.23
C LEU A 40 10.86 -6.88 3.90
N SER A 41 10.82 -6.63 5.21
CA SER A 41 12.00 -6.31 6.01
C SER A 41 13.08 -7.38 5.91
N ARG A 42 12.72 -8.67 6.00
CA ARG A 42 13.67 -9.79 5.81
C ARG A 42 14.29 -9.85 4.41
N GLN A 43 13.59 -9.32 3.41
CA GLN A 43 14.07 -9.22 2.03
C GLN A 43 14.84 -7.91 1.77
N GLY A 44 15.01 -7.04 2.77
CA GLY A 44 15.66 -5.73 2.61
C GLY A 44 14.85 -4.71 1.81
N VAL A 45 13.52 -4.87 1.73
CA VAL A 45 12.63 -3.94 1.03
C VAL A 45 12.09 -2.91 2.02
N GLU A 46 12.43 -1.64 1.80
CA GLU A 46 11.86 -0.53 2.56
C GLU A 46 10.34 -0.45 2.36
N SER A 47 9.61 -0.34 3.46
CA SER A 47 8.16 -0.29 3.41
C SER A 47 7.54 0.56 4.51
N VAL A 48 6.42 1.20 4.19
CA VAL A 48 5.59 1.96 5.13
C VAL A 48 4.25 1.24 5.32
N VAL A 49 3.86 0.98 6.57
CA VAL A 49 2.57 0.38 6.90
C VAL A 49 1.57 1.45 7.33
N LEU A 50 0.45 1.53 6.63
CA LEU A 50 -0.67 2.42 6.94
C LEU A 50 -1.78 1.67 7.68
N ASN A 51 -2.59 2.41 8.45
CA ASN A 51 -3.68 1.85 9.24
C ASN A 51 -4.71 1.10 8.39
N GLY A 52 -5.11 1.68 7.25
CA GLY A 52 -6.13 1.13 6.36
C GLY A 52 -6.46 2.05 5.18
N LEU A 53 -7.47 1.68 4.40
CA LEU A 53 -8.00 2.47 3.27
C LEU A 53 -9.36 3.06 3.65
N GLU A 54 -9.48 4.38 3.64
CA GLU A 54 -10.75 5.11 3.68
C GLU A 54 -11.39 4.97 2.29
N CYS A 55 -12.51 4.27 2.18
CA CYS A 55 -13.34 4.28 0.97
C CYS A 55 -14.57 5.14 1.23
N ASP A 56 -14.77 6.18 0.41
CA ASP A 56 -15.89 7.11 0.47
C ASP A 56 -17.21 6.42 0.85
N GLY A 57 -17.78 6.85 1.97
CA GLY A 57 -19.15 6.54 2.38
C GLY A 57 -19.36 5.32 3.28
N ALA A 58 -18.34 4.54 3.63
CA ALA A 58 -18.47 3.55 4.70
C ALA A 58 -17.48 3.87 5.80
N SER A 59 -18.04 4.12 6.99
CA SER A 59 -17.37 4.23 8.28
C SER A 59 -16.12 3.35 8.32
N SER A 60 -15.06 3.86 8.95
CA SER A 60 -13.92 3.06 9.36
C SER A 60 -14.43 1.72 9.86
N LEU A 61 -14.22 0.67 9.06
CA LEU A 61 -14.46 -0.66 9.53
C LEU A 61 -13.34 -0.86 10.54
N GLN A 62 -13.68 -0.57 11.80
CA GLN A 62 -13.17 -1.31 12.94
C GLN A 62 -12.82 -2.70 12.43
N PRO A 63 -11.56 -3.17 12.57
CA PRO A 63 -11.20 -4.50 12.12
C PRO A 63 -12.31 -5.44 12.56
N ALA A 64 -12.97 -6.09 11.58
CA ALA A 64 -14.14 -6.90 11.87
C ALA A 64 -13.79 -7.81 13.05
N PRO A 65 -14.60 -7.85 14.13
CA PRO A 65 -14.26 -8.64 15.30
C PRO A 65 -14.12 -10.08 14.83
N ASP A 66 -12.91 -10.63 14.96
CA ASP A 66 -12.57 -11.98 14.53
C ASP A 66 -13.50 -12.93 15.32
N PRO A 67 -14.42 -13.69 14.69
CA PRO A 67 -15.41 -14.54 15.38
C PRO A 67 -14.78 -15.81 16.02
N GLY A 68 -13.52 -15.70 16.41
CA GLY A 68 -12.71 -16.70 17.05
C GLY A 68 -11.30 -16.14 17.20
N SER A 69 -11.03 -15.46 18.31
CA SER A 69 -9.65 -15.20 18.73
C SER A 69 -8.99 -16.55 19.06
N LEU A 70 -8.62 -17.31 18.02
CA LEU A 70 -7.76 -18.46 18.17
C LEU A 70 -6.50 -17.96 18.87
N PRO A 71 -6.10 -18.51 20.03
CA PRO A 71 -4.92 -18.08 20.77
C PRO A 71 -3.67 -17.93 19.88
N GLU A 72 -3.57 -18.76 18.84
CA GLU A 72 -2.56 -18.70 17.79
C GLU A 72 -2.49 -17.34 17.06
N ARG A 73 -3.62 -16.75 16.68
CA ARG A 73 -3.65 -15.45 15.97
C ARG A 73 -3.23 -14.31 16.86
N THR A 74 -3.67 -14.32 18.12
CA THR A 74 -3.29 -13.32 19.12
C THR A 74 -1.80 -13.40 19.40
N GLU A 75 -1.27 -14.61 19.59
CA GLU A 75 0.15 -14.83 19.83
C GLU A 75 1.00 -14.43 18.62
N LEU A 76 0.59 -14.82 17.41
CA LEU A 76 1.29 -14.40 16.20
C LEU A 76 1.29 -12.88 16.03
N LEU A 77 0.16 -12.21 16.28
CA LEU A 77 0.09 -10.75 16.21
C LEU A 77 1.01 -10.10 17.25
N ARG A 78 1.11 -10.66 18.46
CA ARG A 78 2.04 -10.21 19.50
C ARG A 78 3.49 -10.35 19.03
N LEU A 79 3.86 -11.50 18.45
CA LEU A 79 5.19 -11.76 17.89
C LEU A 79 5.53 -10.80 16.74
N LEU A 80 4.58 -10.55 15.83
CA LEU A 80 4.76 -9.62 14.72
C LEU A 80 4.95 -8.17 15.19
N ARG A 81 4.22 -7.75 16.24
CA ARG A 81 4.44 -6.44 16.88
C ARG A 81 5.82 -6.35 17.53
N GLY A 82 6.26 -7.40 18.22
CA GLY A 82 7.60 -7.48 18.79
C GLY A 82 8.69 -7.40 17.73
N TYR A 83 8.55 -8.13 16.63
CA TYR A 83 9.45 -8.04 15.49
C TYR A 83 9.48 -6.63 14.92
N ALA A 84 8.31 -6.03 14.70
CA ALA A 84 8.21 -4.69 14.13
C ALA A 84 8.91 -3.64 14.98
N ALA A 85 8.75 -3.69 16.31
CA ALA A 85 9.45 -2.80 17.23
C ALA A 85 10.97 -3.06 17.23
N GLY A 86 11.39 -4.32 17.25
CA GLY A 86 12.82 -4.68 17.27
C GLY A 86 13.57 -4.41 15.97
N HIS A 87 12.87 -4.21 14.85
CA HIS A 87 13.46 -3.89 13.54
C HIS A 87 13.04 -2.50 13.04
N GLU A 88 12.47 -1.67 13.93
CA GLU A 88 12.09 -0.28 13.63
C GLU A 88 11.25 -0.11 12.36
N LEU A 89 10.29 -1.02 12.13
CA LEU A 89 9.43 -0.94 10.96
C LEU A 89 8.56 0.32 11.03
N ASP A 90 8.47 1.07 9.92
CA ASP A 90 7.62 2.26 9.83
C ASP A 90 6.14 1.86 9.78
N ILE A 91 5.46 2.01 10.93
CA ILE A 91 4.04 1.70 11.09
C ILE A 91 3.28 2.95 11.53
N ARG A 92 2.54 3.55 10.60
CA ARG A 92 1.75 4.76 10.79
C ARG A 92 0.30 4.42 11.15
N ARG A 93 0.10 3.95 12.38
CA ARG A 93 -1.23 3.53 12.90
C ARG A 93 -2.27 4.66 12.91
N GLY A 94 -1.83 5.91 12.95
CA GLY A 94 -2.70 7.10 12.91
C GLY A 94 -3.00 7.64 11.51
N THR A 95 -2.46 6.99 10.46
CA THR A 95 -2.53 7.45 9.08
C THR A 95 -3.24 6.42 8.22
N ALA A 96 -4.32 6.84 7.57
CA ALA A 96 -5.04 6.03 6.60
C ALA A 96 -4.81 6.55 5.18
N ALA A 97 -4.83 5.62 4.22
CA ALA A 97 -4.88 5.96 2.80
C ALA A 97 -6.30 6.44 2.47
N ARG A 98 -6.41 7.59 1.81
CA ARG A 98 -7.67 8.17 1.33
C ARG A 98 -7.98 7.82 -0.11
N GLY A 99 -6.94 7.49 -0.87
CA GLY A 99 -7.05 7.19 -2.28
C GLY A 99 -5.78 6.54 -2.79
N LEU A 100 -5.94 5.81 -3.89
CA LEU A 100 -4.88 5.13 -4.61
C LEU A 100 -5.00 5.53 -6.06
N ASP A 101 -3.93 6.10 -6.60
CA ASP A 101 -3.85 6.48 -8.00
C ASP A 101 -2.59 5.88 -8.64
N LEU A 102 -2.71 5.54 -9.92
CA LEU A 102 -1.60 4.99 -10.69
C LEU A 102 -0.99 6.09 -11.56
N MET A 103 0.14 6.63 -11.11
CA MET A 103 0.90 7.61 -11.87
C MET A 103 1.67 6.93 -12.99
N ARG A 104 1.61 7.50 -14.19
CA ARG A 104 2.35 7.05 -15.37
C ARG A 104 3.08 8.23 -16.00
N GLY A 105 4.28 8.00 -16.53
CA GLY A 105 5.00 8.99 -17.34
C GLY A 105 6.43 9.30 -16.91
N THR A 106 7.02 10.29 -17.57
CA THR A 106 8.38 10.77 -17.32
C THR A 106 8.42 11.77 -16.15
N GLY A 107 9.46 11.74 -15.33
CA GLY A 107 9.62 12.65 -14.18
C GLY A 107 9.11 12.10 -12.84
N ILE A 108 8.83 10.79 -12.77
CA ILE A 108 8.49 10.11 -11.51
C ILE A 108 9.75 10.00 -10.63
N PRO A 109 9.69 10.43 -9.35
CA PRO A 109 10.83 10.35 -8.43
C PRO A 109 11.40 8.94 -8.29
N ALA A 110 12.73 8.80 -8.23
CA ALA A 110 13.39 7.58 -7.79
C ALA A 110 13.06 7.31 -6.29
N PRO A 111 13.09 6.05 -5.81
CA PRO A 111 13.85 4.91 -6.31
C PRO A 111 12.98 3.91 -7.11
N VAL A 112 13.58 3.20 -8.06
CA VAL A 112 13.18 1.88 -8.64
C VAL A 112 12.07 1.66 -9.70
N SER A 113 11.32 2.64 -10.26
CA SER A 113 10.56 2.35 -11.51
C SER A 113 10.46 3.52 -12.48
N ARG A 114 11.04 3.34 -13.68
CA ARG A 114 10.86 4.24 -14.83
C ARG A 114 9.45 4.07 -15.40
N GLY A 115 8.54 4.95 -15.00
CA GLY A 115 7.31 5.22 -15.74
C GLY A 115 6.01 4.81 -15.08
N LEU A 116 6.03 4.16 -13.91
CA LEU A 116 4.83 3.81 -13.16
C LEU A 116 5.08 3.82 -11.65
N LYS A 117 4.28 4.57 -10.89
CA LYS A 117 4.26 4.55 -9.42
C LYS A 117 2.83 4.65 -8.90
N TRP A 118 2.61 4.07 -7.74
CA TRP A 118 1.40 4.29 -6.96
C TRP A 118 1.54 5.58 -6.17
N ALA A 119 0.53 6.44 -6.27
CA ALA A 119 0.32 7.55 -5.38
C ALA A 119 -0.72 7.15 -4.33
N ILE A 120 -0.32 7.19 -3.08
CA ILE A 120 -1.17 6.92 -1.93
C ILE A 120 -1.43 8.25 -1.25
N ASN A 121 -2.66 8.76 -1.39
CA ASN A 121 -3.06 10.03 -0.78
C ASN A 121 -3.35 9.77 0.70
N THR A 122 -2.74 10.54 1.60
CA THR A 122 -3.02 10.48 3.04
C THR A 122 -3.48 11.85 3.54
N LYS A 123 -3.70 12.01 4.85
CA LYS A 123 -4.03 13.33 5.42
C LYS A 123 -2.80 14.24 5.55
N GLU A 124 -1.60 13.65 5.58
CA GLU A 124 -0.31 14.30 5.77
C GLU A 124 0.37 14.65 4.45
N GLY A 125 -0.02 14.01 3.34
CA GLY A 125 0.58 14.25 2.03
C GLY A 125 0.38 13.07 1.08
N VAL A 126 1.38 12.83 0.23
CA VAL A 126 1.35 11.75 -0.77
C VAL A 126 2.54 10.83 -0.55
N LEU A 127 2.28 9.53 -0.42
CA LEU A 127 3.32 8.51 -0.48
C LEU A 127 3.40 7.98 -1.90
N LEU A 128 4.60 7.98 -2.48
CA LEU A 128 4.87 7.39 -3.77
C LEU A 128 5.57 6.04 -3.57
N ALA A 129 5.03 4.99 -4.19
CA ALA A 129 5.61 3.65 -4.07
C ALA A 129 5.61 2.87 -5.38
N ASP A 130 6.60 2.01 -5.57
CA ASP A 130 6.61 1.07 -6.70
C ASP A 130 5.57 -0.03 -6.52
N THR A 131 5.33 -0.40 -5.27
CA THR A 131 4.42 -1.48 -4.91
C THR A 131 3.47 -1.08 -3.80
N VAL A 132 2.23 -1.57 -3.89
CA VAL A 132 1.22 -1.44 -2.85
C VAL A 132 0.73 -2.82 -2.48
N VAL A 133 0.64 -3.12 -1.18
CA VAL A 133 0.05 -4.36 -0.68
C VAL A 133 -1.23 -4.04 0.08
N LEU A 134 -2.36 -4.50 -0.43
CA LEU A 134 -3.64 -4.40 0.27
C LEU A 134 -3.84 -5.63 1.14
N THR A 135 -4.08 -5.40 2.43
CA THR A 135 -4.29 -6.47 3.40
C THR A 135 -5.68 -6.41 4.00
N GLY A 136 -6.32 -7.57 4.15
CA GLY A 136 -7.55 -7.69 4.93
C GLY A 136 -8.78 -6.94 4.38
N CYS A 137 -8.79 -6.50 3.12
CA CYS A 137 -9.97 -5.86 2.54
C CYS A 137 -11.06 -6.88 2.19
N GLY A 138 -12.33 -6.54 2.46
CA GLY A 138 -13.46 -7.39 2.10
C GLY A 138 -13.74 -7.38 0.59
N GLN A 139 -14.44 -8.41 0.08
CA GLN A 139 -14.79 -8.51 -1.35
C GLN A 139 -15.50 -7.25 -1.91
N PRO A 140 -16.47 -6.63 -1.21
CA PRO A 140 -17.15 -5.44 -1.74
C PRO A 140 -16.23 -4.22 -1.84
N GLN A 141 -15.26 -4.10 -0.93
CA GLN A 141 -14.27 -3.01 -0.98
C GLN A 141 -13.27 -3.25 -2.10
N LEU A 142 -12.77 -4.49 -2.23
CA LEU A 142 -11.86 -4.87 -3.30
C LEU A 142 -12.49 -4.65 -4.69
N ALA A 143 -13.74 -5.06 -4.88
CA ALA A 143 -14.45 -4.88 -6.14
C ALA A 143 -14.65 -3.39 -6.49
N ARG A 144 -14.97 -2.54 -5.50
CA ARG A 144 -15.05 -1.09 -5.69
C ARG A 144 -13.71 -0.50 -6.09
N LEU A 145 -12.63 -0.90 -5.42
CA LEU A 145 -11.29 -0.42 -5.71
C LEU A 145 -10.80 -0.86 -7.09
N ILE A 146 -11.01 -2.13 -7.47
CA ILE A 146 -10.67 -2.62 -8.81
C ILE A 146 -11.37 -1.78 -9.89
N ARG A 147 -12.62 -1.38 -9.64
CA ARG A 147 -13.40 -0.53 -10.54
C ARG A 147 -12.90 0.90 -10.57
N SER A 148 -12.64 1.52 -9.42
CA SER A 148 -12.13 2.89 -9.35
C SER A 148 -10.76 3.04 -10.00
N LEU A 149 -9.92 2.00 -9.90
CA LEU A 149 -8.61 1.96 -10.54
C LEU A 149 -8.66 1.60 -12.05
N GLY A 150 -9.85 1.33 -12.60
CA GLY A 150 -10.02 1.00 -14.03
C GLY A 150 -9.60 -0.41 -14.43
N PHE A 151 -9.39 -1.33 -13.47
CA PHE A 151 -9.00 -2.72 -13.75
C PHE A 151 -10.20 -3.66 -13.92
N ALA A 152 -11.44 -3.20 -13.70
CA ALA A 152 -12.64 -4.04 -13.80
C ALA A 152 -12.87 -4.66 -15.19
N SER A 153 -12.39 -4.00 -16.25
CA SER A 153 -12.51 -4.50 -17.63
C SER A 153 -11.41 -5.48 -18.02
N ALA A 154 -10.41 -5.72 -17.16
CA ALA A 154 -9.33 -6.64 -17.47
C ALA A 154 -9.82 -8.11 -17.39
N PRO A 155 -9.40 -9.00 -18.31
CA PRO A 155 -9.81 -10.40 -18.31
C PRO A 155 -9.34 -11.14 -17.03
N GLN A 156 -8.25 -10.68 -16.42
CA GLN A 156 -7.74 -11.17 -15.14
C GLN A 156 -7.34 -9.98 -14.25
N PRO A 157 -8.28 -9.38 -13.50
CA PRO A 157 -8.03 -8.14 -12.77
C PRO A 157 -6.92 -8.28 -11.72
N ARG A 158 -6.84 -9.43 -11.04
CA ARG A 158 -5.78 -9.72 -10.05
C ARG A 158 -4.38 -9.80 -10.69
N SER A 159 -4.27 -10.39 -11.87
CA SER A 159 -3.00 -10.47 -12.61
C SER A 159 -2.59 -9.08 -13.11
N ALA A 160 -3.54 -8.30 -13.62
CA ALA A 160 -3.29 -6.94 -14.08
C ALA A 160 -2.84 -6.00 -12.94
N LEU A 161 -3.49 -6.10 -11.77
CA LEU A 161 -3.06 -5.37 -10.55
C LEU A 161 -1.64 -5.74 -10.14
N ARG A 162 -1.32 -7.04 -10.09
CA ARG A 162 0.03 -7.53 -9.77
C ARG A 162 1.06 -7.02 -10.78
N GLY A 163 0.74 -7.02 -12.07
CA GLY A 163 1.58 -6.43 -13.12
C GLY A 163 1.85 -4.94 -12.89
N ALA A 164 0.85 -4.21 -12.40
CA ALA A 164 0.96 -2.82 -11.98
C ALA A 164 1.63 -2.62 -10.61
N GLY A 165 2.04 -3.67 -9.90
CA GLY A 165 2.70 -3.57 -8.58
C GLY A 165 1.75 -3.55 -7.39
N LEU A 166 0.45 -3.84 -7.58
CA LEU A 166 -0.52 -3.96 -6.50
C LEU A 166 -0.77 -5.43 -6.14
N TYR A 167 -0.47 -5.79 -4.90
CA TYR A 167 -0.60 -7.14 -4.35
C TYR A 167 -1.76 -7.23 -3.36
N LEU A 168 -2.37 -8.40 -3.29
CA LEU A 168 -3.53 -8.70 -2.47
C LEU A 168 -3.16 -9.84 -1.50
N VAL A 169 -3.22 -9.59 -0.19
CA VAL A 169 -2.90 -10.59 0.86
C VAL A 169 -4.06 -10.70 1.85
N GLY A 170 -4.70 -11.85 1.91
CA GLY A 170 -5.98 -12.03 2.62
C GLY A 170 -7.15 -11.21 2.05
N ALA A 171 -6.92 -10.34 1.07
CA ALA A 171 -7.95 -9.51 0.46
C ALA A 171 -9.01 -10.35 -0.29
N GLY A 172 -10.25 -10.27 0.18
CA GLY A 172 -11.41 -11.01 -0.32
C GLY A 172 -11.69 -12.35 0.37
N GLU A 173 -10.80 -12.84 1.24
CA GLU A 173 -10.91 -14.15 1.93
C GLU A 173 -10.53 -14.08 3.43
N ALA A 174 -10.06 -12.93 3.91
CA ALA A 174 -9.33 -12.77 5.18
C ALA A 174 -10.08 -13.23 6.43
N ILE A 175 -11.40 -13.19 6.44
CA ILE A 175 -12.17 -13.56 7.63
C ILE A 175 -12.16 -15.08 7.85
N SER A 176 -11.98 -15.89 6.80
CA SER A 176 -12.08 -17.36 6.91
C SER A 176 -10.78 -18.13 6.65
N ALA A 177 -9.74 -17.50 6.08
CA ALA A 177 -8.50 -18.21 5.75
C ALA A 177 -7.70 -18.64 7.00
N PRO A 178 -7.07 -19.83 7.01
CA PRO A 178 -6.25 -20.26 8.15
C PRO A 178 -4.99 -19.39 8.30
N THR A 179 -4.53 -19.18 9.53
CA THR A 179 -3.39 -18.33 9.88
C THR A 179 -2.13 -18.65 9.06
N ARG A 180 -1.82 -19.94 8.92
CA ARG A 180 -0.68 -20.42 8.11
C ARG A 180 -0.76 -19.99 6.65
N GLU A 181 -1.96 -19.96 6.07
CA GLU A 181 -2.14 -19.54 4.68
C GLU A 181 -1.91 -18.04 4.53
N LEU A 182 -2.39 -17.23 5.47
CA LEU A 182 -2.15 -15.78 5.48
C LEU A 182 -0.66 -15.45 5.53
N VAL A 183 0.10 -16.15 6.38
CA VAL A 183 1.56 -16.00 6.46
C VAL A 183 2.23 -16.49 5.17
N ARG A 184 1.78 -17.60 4.59
CA ARG A 184 2.29 -18.10 3.31
C ARG A 184 2.07 -17.09 2.18
N GLN A 185 0.90 -16.46 2.13
CA GLN A 185 0.58 -15.40 1.17
C GLN A 185 1.48 -14.17 1.37
N ALA A 186 1.69 -13.75 2.61
CA ALA A 186 2.58 -12.64 2.93
C ALA A 186 4.02 -12.91 2.44
N LYS A 187 4.55 -14.11 2.72
CA LYS A 187 5.88 -14.53 2.26
C LYS A 187 6.00 -14.54 0.73
N ARG A 188 5.00 -15.11 0.04
CA ARG A 188 4.98 -15.13 -1.43
C ARG A 188 4.95 -13.71 -2.01
N ALA A 189 4.10 -12.83 -1.46
CA ALA A 189 4.04 -11.44 -1.90
C ALA A 189 5.38 -10.72 -1.72
N ALA A 190 6.04 -10.89 -0.57
CA ALA A 190 7.35 -10.29 -0.32
C ALA A 190 8.45 -10.81 -1.26
N GLN A 191 8.46 -12.12 -1.54
CA GLN A 191 9.39 -12.73 -2.50
C GLN A 191 9.18 -12.18 -3.91
N ASP A 192 7.92 -12.08 -4.35
CA ASP A 192 7.57 -11.55 -5.67
C ASP A 192 7.94 -10.05 -5.80
N ILE A 193 7.69 -9.26 -4.75
CA ILE A 193 8.07 -7.83 -4.69
C ILE A 193 9.59 -7.68 -4.74
N SER A 194 10.32 -8.45 -3.94
CA SER A 194 11.79 -8.43 -3.94
C SER A 194 12.35 -8.79 -5.33
N ALA A 195 11.83 -9.85 -5.96
CA ALA A 195 12.22 -10.26 -7.30
C ALA A 195 11.92 -9.17 -8.35
N ARG A 196 10.76 -8.52 -8.27
CA ARG A 196 10.40 -7.39 -9.14
C ARG A 196 11.36 -6.22 -8.98
N ASN A 197 11.67 -5.83 -7.75
CA ASN A 197 12.59 -4.72 -7.46
C ASN A 197 14.00 -5.05 -7.96
N ALA A 198 14.47 -6.30 -7.77
CA ALA A 198 15.74 -6.76 -8.30
C ALA A 198 15.79 -6.74 -9.84
N ALA A 199 14.72 -7.16 -10.51
CA ALA A 199 14.62 -7.12 -11.98
C ALA A 199 14.67 -5.68 -12.53
N HIS A 200 14.08 -4.72 -11.81
CA HIS A 200 14.16 -3.30 -12.17
C HIS A 200 15.57 -2.73 -11.99
N LEU A 201 16.30 -3.16 -10.94
CA LEU A 201 17.70 -2.77 -10.71
C LEU A 201 18.67 -3.38 -11.73
N SER A 202 18.39 -4.58 -12.23
CA SER A 202 19.26 -5.33 -13.14
C SER A 202 18.98 -5.09 -14.64
N SER A 203 17.94 -4.32 -14.98
CA SER A 203 17.63 -3.97 -16.37
C SER A 203 18.66 -2.98 -16.96
N PRO A 204 19.50 -3.38 -17.93
CA PRO A 204 20.78 -2.72 -18.25
C PRO A 204 20.67 -1.48 -19.18
N ARG A 205 19.65 -0.63 -19.04
CA ARG A 205 19.53 0.60 -19.86
C ARG A 205 20.16 1.87 -19.25
N LEU A 206 21.10 1.72 -18.31
CA LEU A 206 22.02 2.79 -17.89
C LEU A 206 23.39 2.23 -17.50
N ARG A 207 24.14 1.74 -18.50
CA ARG A 207 25.58 1.96 -18.54
C ARG A 207 25.86 2.91 -19.70
N THR A 208 25.62 4.20 -19.48
CA THR A 208 26.25 5.31 -20.21
C THR A 208 25.70 6.61 -19.62
N PHE A 209 26.47 7.22 -18.73
CA PHE A 209 26.71 8.65 -18.74
C PHE A 209 28.08 8.88 -18.10
N THR A 210 29.10 8.75 -18.93
CA THR A 210 30.38 9.44 -18.79
C THR A 210 30.44 10.47 -19.91
N ALA A 211 30.45 11.73 -19.54
CA ALA A 211 31.22 12.81 -20.16
C ALA A 211 31.27 13.95 -19.15
#